data_AF-A0A0L0VBS9-F1
#
_entry.id   AF-A0A0L0VBS9-F1
#
_cell.length_a   1.000
_cell.length_b   1.000
_cell.length_c   1.000
_cell.angle_alpha   90.00
_cell.angle_beta   90.00
_cell.angle_gamma   90.00
#
_symmetry.space_group_name_H-M   'P 1'
#
loop_
_entity.id
_entity.type
_entity.pdbx_description
1 polymer ?
#
loop_
_entity_poly.entity_id
_entity_poly.type
_entity_poly.pdbx_seq_one_letter_code
_entity_poly.pdbx_strand_id
1 'polypeptide(L)'
;MSNLREFNYLRSEYTVGLVSLPSFSAALATSKSPIRRRKTTGNKQNKSTSGIYLARLISNQAQYVVDHKELLHIARGNHSNHKSMLDNIDIRKALITWSASQTPGTVTPLLFQKYVNKALPGFDIERTISQDTATHWILKLGFSPLEYKKSLYFDGHERPDVVESRKKYVDDYNSL
;
A
#
# COMPACT_ATOMS: atom_id res chain seq x y z
N MET A 1 -21.30 0.84 -14.84
CA MET A 1 -22.65 0.94 -14.26
C MET A 1 -23.25 2.34 -14.37
N SER A 2 -22.61 3.40 -13.85
CA SER A 2 -23.20 4.76 -13.86
C SER A 2 -23.40 5.37 -15.27
N ASN A 3 -22.46 5.16 -16.20
CA ASN A 3 -22.49 5.84 -17.51
C ASN A 3 -23.57 5.32 -18.47
N LEU A 4 -23.86 4.01 -18.47
CA LEU A 4 -24.89 3.45 -19.34
C LEU A 4 -26.30 3.89 -18.90
N ARG A 5 -26.53 3.95 -17.59
CA ARG A 5 -27.79 4.45 -17.01
C ARG A 5 -27.99 5.94 -17.30
N GLU A 6 -26.93 6.73 -17.18
CA GLU A 6 -26.93 8.16 -17.55
C GLU A 6 -27.19 8.37 -19.04
N PHE A 7 -26.55 7.59 -19.92
CA PHE A 7 -26.81 7.65 -21.36
C PHE A 7 -28.27 7.36 -21.70
N ASN A 8 -28.85 6.29 -21.15
CA ASN A 8 -30.23 5.93 -21.42
C ASN A 8 -31.22 6.98 -20.90
N TYR A 9 -30.94 7.56 -19.73
CA TYR A 9 -31.72 8.67 -19.17
C TYR A 9 -31.68 9.90 -20.09
N LEU A 10 -30.48 10.38 -20.44
CA LEU A 10 -30.30 11.56 -21.31
C LEU A 10 -30.89 11.34 -22.70
N ARG A 11 -30.78 10.12 -23.25
CA ARG A 11 -31.41 9.78 -24.53
C ARG A 11 -32.93 9.90 -24.44
N SER A 12 -33.54 9.42 -23.36
CA SER A 12 -34.99 9.54 -23.16
C SER A 12 -35.42 11.01 -23.05
N GLU A 13 -34.70 11.83 -22.27
CA GLU A 13 -34.98 13.26 -22.14
C GLU A 13 -34.83 13.99 -23.47
N TYR A 14 -33.76 13.74 -24.22
CA TYR A 14 -33.53 14.39 -25.52
C TYR A 14 -34.51 13.94 -26.60
N THR A 15 -35.07 12.75 -26.48
CA THR A 15 -36.15 12.27 -27.36
C THR A 15 -37.45 13.00 -27.07
N VAL A 16 -37.77 13.20 -25.79
CA VAL A 16 -38.94 13.99 -25.35
C VAL A 16 -38.77 15.47 -25.70
N GLY A 17 -37.55 16.01 -25.56
CA GLY A 17 -37.20 17.40 -25.86
C GLY A 17 -37.01 17.71 -27.36
N LEU A 18 -37.30 16.76 -28.26
CA LEU A 18 -37.19 16.92 -29.73
C LEU A 18 -35.82 17.43 -30.20
N VAL A 19 -34.73 17.03 -29.52
CA VAL A 19 -33.36 17.40 -29.89
C VAL A 19 -32.96 16.64 -31.16
N SER A 20 -32.25 17.30 -32.07
CA SER A 20 -31.72 16.62 -33.25
C SER A 20 -30.73 15.52 -32.85
N LEU A 21 -30.91 14.33 -33.42
CA LEU A 21 -30.12 13.11 -33.14
C LEU A 21 -29.96 12.82 -31.63
N PRO A 22 -31.06 12.46 -30.92
CA PRO A 22 -31.07 12.30 -29.45
C PRO A 22 -30.00 11.34 -28.93
N SER A 23 -29.77 10.24 -29.65
CA SER A 23 -28.77 9.23 -29.31
C SER A 23 -27.33 9.78 -29.40
N PHE A 24 -27.02 10.56 -30.43
CA PHE A 24 -25.69 11.13 -30.61
C PHE A 24 -25.41 12.22 -29.56
N SER A 25 -26.39 13.09 -29.34
CA SER A 25 -26.34 14.14 -28.31
C SER A 25 -26.19 13.55 -26.89
N ALA A 26 -26.92 12.47 -26.58
CA ALA A 26 -26.79 11.75 -25.31
C ALA A 26 -25.43 11.08 -25.15
N ALA A 27 -24.87 10.48 -26.21
CA ALA A 27 -23.55 9.86 -26.19
C ALA A 27 -22.45 10.91 -25.93
N LEU A 28 -22.55 12.07 -26.59
CA LEU A 28 -21.63 13.19 -26.44
C LEU A 28 -21.71 13.82 -25.04
N ALA A 29 -22.92 13.96 -24.48
CA ALA A 29 -23.11 14.45 -23.11
C ALA A 29 -22.56 13.45 -22.06
N THR A 30 -22.82 12.16 -22.25
CA THR A 30 -22.33 11.09 -21.36
C THR A 30 -20.82 10.95 -21.41
N SER A 31 -20.17 11.10 -22.57
CA SER A 31 -18.71 11.03 -22.68
C SER A 31 -18.01 12.20 -21.98
N LYS A 32 -18.67 13.36 -21.88
CA LYS A 32 -18.19 14.54 -21.15
C LYS A 32 -18.47 14.50 -19.64
N SER A 33 -19.37 13.63 -19.17
CA SER A 33 -19.75 13.55 -17.75
C SER A 33 -18.61 13.15 -16.79
N PRO A 34 -17.68 12.22 -17.12
CA PRO A 34 -16.59 11.83 -16.22
C PRO A 34 -15.57 12.96 -16.01
N ILE A 35 -15.40 13.82 -17.02
CA ILE A 35 -14.55 15.01 -16.96
C ILE A 35 -15.13 15.99 -15.94
N ARG A 36 -16.46 16.18 -15.94
CA ARG A 36 -17.18 17.04 -14.97
C ARG A 36 -17.20 16.47 -13.56
N ARG A 37 -17.25 15.14 -13.41
CA ARG A 37 -17.27 14.46 -12.09
C ARG A 37 -15.92 14.40 -11.39
N ARG A 38 -14.81 14.78 -12.05
CA ARG A 38 -13.51 14.89 -11.40
C ARG A 38 -13.51 16.09 -10.44
N LYS A 39 -13.94 15.86 -9.20
CA LYS A 39 -13.55 16.74 -8.09
C LYS A 39 -12.05 16.59 -7.87
N THR A 40 -11.28 17.65 -8.13
CA THR A 40 -9.87 17.75 -7.74
C THR A 40 -9.80 17.81 -6.23
N THR A 41 -9.79 16.65 -5.58
CA THR A 41 -9.56 16.54 -4.14
C THR A 41 -8.25 15.78 -3.94
N GLY A 42 -7.27 16.46 -3.36
CA GLY A 42 -6.09 15.86 -2.73
C GLY A 42 -5.09 15.19 -3.66
N ASN A 43 -4.02 15.93 -3.98
CA ASN A 43 -2.62 15.54 -4.19
C ASN A 43 -2.20 14.06 -4.43
N LYS A 44 -2.95 13.30 -5.22
CA LYS A 44 -2.48 12.09 -5.91
C LYS A 44 -2.99 12.13 -7.33
N GLN A 45 -2.22 12.75 -8.21
CA GLN A 45 -2.37 12.58 -9.65
C GLN A 45 -2.06 11.12 -9.98
N ASN A 46 -3.05 10.24 -9.87
CA ASN A 46 -2.97 8.93 -10.50
C ASN A 46 -2.81 9.20 -12.01
N LYS A 47 -1.65 8.82 -12.57
CA LYS A 47 -1.32 8.97 -13.99
C LYS A 47 -2.51 8.54 -14.85
N SER A 48 -2.72 9.25 -15.95
CA SER A 48 -3.82 9.07 -16.90
C SER A 48 -3.74 7.73 -17.65
N THR A 49 -4.04 6.63 -16.99
CA THR A 49 -4.19 5.30 -17.63
C THR A 49 -5.63 5.05 -18.09
N SER A 50 -6.55 6.00 -17.86
CA SER A 50 -8.00 5.72 -17.77
C SER A 50 -8.82 5.90 -19.06
N GLY A 51 -8.24 6.33 -20.19
CA GLY A 51 -8.94 6.43 -21.47
C GLY A 51 -8.82 5.16 -22.31
N ILE A 52 -7.59 4.78 -22.66
CA ILE A 52 -7.28 3.59 -23.48
C ILE A 52 -7.76 2.31 -22.80
N TYR A 53 -7.53 2.19 -21.48
CA TYR A 53 -8.01 1.06 -20.71
C TYR A 53 -9.55 0.96 -20.74
N LEU A 54 -10.24 2.09 -20.58
CA LEU A 54 -11.70 2.13 -20.64
C LEU A 54 -12.21 1.77 -22.04
N ALA A 55 -11.55 2.24 -23.11
CA ALA A 55 -11.88 1.89 -24.49
C ALA A 55 -11.72 0.38 -24.73
N ARG A 56 -10.62 -0.23 -24.27
CA ARG A 56 -10.41 -1.70 -24.34
C ARG A 56 -11.49 -2.46 -23.57
N LEU A 57 -11.83 -1.99 -22.37
CA LEU A 57 -12.88 -2.60 -21.56
C LEU A 57 -14.25 -2.55 -22.26
N ILE A 58 -14.61 -1.40 -22.84
CA ILE A 58 -15.86 -1.22 -23.60
C ILE A 58 -15.87 -2.11 -24.84
N SER A 59 -14.75 -2.18 -25.58
CA SER A 59 -14.63 -3.01 -26.78
C SER A 59 -14.83 -4.49 -26.44
N ASN A 60 -14.13 -4.99 -25.41
CA ASN A 60 -14.25 -6.38 -24.96
C ASN A 60 -15.66 -6.69 -24.49
N GLN A 61 -16.29 -5.76 -23.76
CA GLN A 61 -17.67 -5.89 -23.32
C GLN A 61 -18.64 -5.98 -24.51
N ALA A 62 -18.47 -5.11 -25.51
CA ALA A 62 -19.34 -5.06 -26.68
C ALA A 62 -19.25 -6.35 -27.51
N GLN A 63 -18.02 -6.83 -27.75
CA GLN A 63 -17.80 -8.07 -28.49
C GLN A 63 -18.41 -9.27 -27.76
N TYR A 64 -18.22 -9.36 -26.44
CA TYR A 64 -18.82 -10.42 -25.65
C TYR A 64 -20.36 -10.43 -25.69
N VAL A 65 -20.99 -9.25 -25.66
CA VAL A 65 -22.45 -9.11 -25.78
C VAL A 65 -22.94 -9.56 -27.15
N VAL A 66 -22.20 -9.30 -28.23
CA VAL A 66 -22.55 -9.77 -29.58
C VAL A 66 -22.52 -11.30 -29.63
N ASP A 67 -21.47 -11.90 -29.08
CA ASP A 67 -21.24 -13.35 -29.17
C ASP A 67 -22.16 -14.16 -28.23
N HIS A 68 -22.36 -13.69 -27.00
CA HIS A 68 -23.00 -14.45 -25.92
C HIS A 68 -24.38 -13.89 -25.52
N LYS A 69 -24.79 -12.73 -26.06
CA LYS A 69 -26.05 -12.04 -25.75
C LYS A 69 -26.25 -11.72 -24.26
N GLU A 70 -25.16 -11.65 -23.51
CA GLU A 70 -25.14 -11.33 -22.09
C GLU A 70 -24.00 -10.37 -21.75
N LEU A 71 -24.04 -9.79 -20.55
CA LEU A 71 -22.99 -8.88 -20.10
C LEU A 71 -21.81 -9.67 -19.53
N LEU A 72 -20.60 -9.41 -20.05
CA LEU A 72 -19.34 -9.92 -19.50
C LEU A 72 -19.23 -9.63 -18.00
N HIS A 73 -19.26 -10.69 -17.20
CA HIS A 73 -19.04 -10.62 -15.77
C HIS A 73 -17.53 -10.70 -15.48
N ILE A 74 -16.93 -9.58 -15.06
CA ILE A 74 -15.51 -9.55 -14.69
C ILE A 74 -15.38 -10.01 -13.24
N ALA A 75 -15.16 -11.31 -13.05
CA ALA A 75 -14.68 -11.82 -11.77
C ALA A 75 -13.24 -11.32 -11.57
N ARG A 76 -13.06 -10.32 -10.71
CA ARG A 76 -11.72 -9.89 -10.30
C ARG A 76 -11.09 -11.04 -9.51
N GLY A 77 -9.81 -11.31 -9.78
CA GLY A 77 -9.08 -12.44 -9.19
C GLY A 77 -9.20 -12.51 -7.67
N ASN A 78 -9.01 -13.71 -7.12
CA ASN A 78 -9.29 -14.05 -5.74
C ASN A 78 -8.55 -13.15 -4.73
N HIS A 79 -9.16 -12.02 -4.37
CA HIS A 79 -8.73 -11.12 -3.28
C HIS A 79 -9.06 -11.68 -1.89
N SER A 80 -9.32 -12.99 -1.79
CA SER A 80 -9.50 -13.64 -0.51
C SER A 80 -8.20 -13.47 0.27
N ASN A 81 -8.23 -12.62 1.29
CA ASN A 81 -7.15 -12.47 2.23
C ASN A 81 -7.03 -13.79 2.99
N HIS A 82 -6.23 -14.71 2.46
CA HIS A 82 -5.93 -15.96 3.15
C HIS A 82 -5.37 -15.61 4.53
N LYS A 83 -5.97 -16.21 5.57
CA LYS A 83 -5.59 -15.94 6.96
C LYS A 83 -4.10 -16.24 7.13
N SER A 84 -3.33 -15.21 7.44
CA SER A 84 -1.91 -15.33 7.73
C SER A 84 -1.73 -15.88 9.15
N MET A 85 -0.61 -16.56 9.43
CA MET A 85 -0.27 -16.95 10.80
C MET A 85 -0.12 -15.73 11.72
N LEU A 86 0.26 -14.57 11.16
CA LEU A 86 0.34 -13.29 11.88
C LEU A 86 -1.04 -12.75 12.30
N ASP A 87 -2.14 -13.29 11.74
CA ASP A 87 -3.50 -12.90 12.15
C ASP A 87 -3.90 -13.55 13.50
N ASN A 88 -3.12 -14.51 14.00
CA ASN A 88 -3.27 -15.01 15.37
C ASN A 88 -2.79 -13.94 16.36
N ILE A 89 -3.70 -13.53 17.26
CA ILE A 89 -3.48 -12.48 18.25
C ILE A 89 -2.35 -12.85 19.20
N ASP A 90 -2.24 -14.11 19.61
CA ASP A 90 -1.26 -14.54 20.62
C ASP A 90 0.15 -14.56 20.04
N ILE A 91 0.29 -15.06 18.81
CA ILE A 91 1.55 -15.00 18.05
C ILE A 91 1.95 -13.54 17.85
N ARG A 92 1.02 -12.69 17.39
CA ARG A 92 1.29 -11.28 17.16
C ARG A 92 1.74 -10.56 18.44
N LYS A 93 1.08 -10.82 19.57
CA LYS A 93 1.48 -10.27 20.88
C LYS A 93 2.89 -10.72 21.24
N ALA A 94 3.20 -12.01 21.17
CA ALA A 94 4.53 -12.53 21.52
C ALA A 94 5.63 -11.94 20.62
N LEU A 95 5.37 -11.79 19.33
CA LEU A 95 6.30 -11.16 18.40
C LEU A 95 6.52 -9.67 18.74
N ILE A 96 5.45 -8.93 19.05
CA ILE A 96 5.56 -7.51 19.45
C ILE A 96 6.34 -7.39 20.76
N THR A 97 6.04 -8.20 21.77
CA THR A 97 6.72 -8.18 23.07
C THR A 97 8.21 -8.48 22.92
N TRP A 98 8.58 -9.49 22.14
CA TRP A 98 9.99 -9.76 21.84
C TRP A 98 10.66 -8.62 21.10
N SER A 99 9.95 -8.04 20.13
CA SER A 99 10.48 -6.96 19.30
C SER A 99 10.73 -5.69 20.12
N ALA A 100 9.89 -5.43 21.13
CA ALA A 100 10.04 -4.34 22.08
C ALA A 100 11.20 -4.56 23.06
N SER A 101 11.64 -5.80 23.27
CA SER A 101 12.81 -6.10 24.11
C SER A 101 14.14 -5.99 23.37
N GLN A 102 14.14 -5.77 22.05
CA GLN A 102 15.36 -5.66 21.25
C GLN A 102 15.90 -4.24 21.22
N THR A 103 17.21 -4.09 21.05
CA THR A 103 17.85 -2.80 20.80
C THR A 103 17.46 -2.28 19.41
N PRO A 104 17.07 -1.00 19.30
CA PRO A 104 16.72 -0.41 18.01
C PRO A 104 17.92 -0.44 17.06
N GLY A 105 17.69 -0.81 15.80
CA GLY A 105 18.73 -0.92 14.76
C GLY A 105 19.45 -2.28 14.69
N THR A 106 19.24 -3.18 15.65
CA THR A 106 19.88 -4.51 15.66
C THR A 106 19.02 -5.59 14.98
N VAL A 107 17.70 -5.39 14.93
CA VAL A 107 16.76 -6.39 14.41
C VAL A 107 16.88 -6.51 12.89
N THR A 108 17.41 -7.64 12.42
CA THR A 108 17.46 -8.00 11.01
C THR A 108 16.39 -9.05 10.67
N PRO A 109 15.90 -9.13 9.43
CA PRO A 109 14.96 -10.18 9.00
C PRO A 109 15.43 -11.60 9.31
N LEU A 110 16.73 -11.85 9.22
CA LEU A 110 17.33 -13.13 9.51
C LEU A 110 17.32 -13.46 11.01
N LEU A 111 17.62 -12.48 11.87
CA LEU A 111 17.53 -12.65 13.33
C LEU A 111 16.09 -12.92 13.77
N PHE A 112 15.15 -12.16 13.22
CA PHE A 112 13.73 -12.34 13.47
C PHE A 112 13.24 -13.72 13.02
N GLN A 113 13.61 -14.17 11.82
CA GLN A 113 13.25 -15.51 11.32
C GLN A 113 13.69 -16.61 12.30
N LYS A 114 14.94 -16.54 12.78
CA LYS A 114 15.48 -17.50 13.76
C LYS A 114 14.67 -17.50 15.06
N TYR A 115 14.31 -16.32 15.55
CA TYR A 115 13.47 -16.20 16.74
C TYR A 115 12.07 -16.79 16.51
N VAL A 116 11.40 -16.42 15.42
CA VAL A 116 10.05 -16.90 15.11
C VAL A 116 10.03 -18.42 14.98
N ASN A 117 10.98 -19.01 14.24
CA ASN A 117 11.05 -20.47 14.10
C ASN A 117 11.29 -21.20 15.42
N LYS A 118 11.92 -20.54 16.41
CA LYS A 118 12.06 -21.08 17.76
C LYS A 118 10.80 -20.89 18.61
N ALA A 119 10.02 -19.84 18.37
CA ALA A 119 8.82 -19.50 19.14
C ALA A 119 7.54 -20.19 18.63
N LEU A 120 7.44 -20.50 17.33
CA LEU A 120 6.26 -21.11 16.71
C LEU A 120 5.83 -22.45 17.31
N PRO A 121 6.74 -23.37 17.70
CA PRO A 121 6.36 -24.61 18.37
C PRO A 121 5.61 -24.40 19.69
N GLY A 122 5.77 -23.25 20.36
CA GLY A 122 5.01 -22.90 21.57
C GLY A 122 3.54 -22.55 21.32
N PHE A 123 3.11 -22.45 20.06
CA PHE A 123 1.74 -22.16 19.63
C PHE A 123 1.11 -23.33 18.84
N ASP A 124 1.62 -24.55 19.01
CA ASP A 124 1.21 -25.76 18.28
C ASP A 124 1.38 -25.65 16.75
N ILE A 125 2.39 -24.90 16.30
CA ILE A 125 2.71 -24.74 14.87
C ILE A 125 4.11 -25.29 14.59
N GLU A 126 4.15 -26.44 13.92
CA GLU A 126 5.39 -27.12 13.50
C GLU A 126 6.00 -26.52 12.23
N ARG A 127 5.30 -25.58 11.58
CA ARG A 127 5.74 -24.96 10.33
C ARG A 127 6.83 -23.93 10.59
N THR A 128 7.89 -23.96 9.80
CA THR A 128 8.90 -22.90 9.77
C THR A 128 8.55 -21.83 8.74
N ILE A 129 8.97 -20.59 9.01
CA ILE A 129 8.86 -19.48 8.06
C ILE A 129 10.13 -19.28 7.24
N SER A 130 9.97 -18.87 5.99
CA SER A 130 11.06 -18.42 5.12
C SER A 130 11.53 -17.01 5.50
N GLN A 131 12.73 -16.64 5.04
CA GLN A 131 13.28 -15.30 5.25
C GLN A 131 12.41 -14.21 4.59
N ASP A 132 11.84 -14.48 3.41
CA ASP A 132 10.92 -13.55 2.75
C ASP A 132 9.65 -13.33 3.58
N THR A 133 9.13 -14.40 4.18
CA THR A 133 7.97 -14.32 5.08
C THR A 133 8.31 -13.49 6.30
N ALA A 134 9.47 -13.74 6.92
CA ALA A 134 9.99 -12.95 8.04
C ALA A 134 10.11 -11.45 7.69
N THR A 135 10.60 -11.14 6.50
CA THR A 135 10.76 -9.76 6.01
C THR A 135 9.40 -9.05 5.89
N HIS A 136 8.42 -9.71 5.28
CA HIS A 136 7.06 -9.17 5.20
C HIS A 136 6.40 -9.02 6.57
N TRP A 137 6.65 -9.95 7.50
CA TRP A 137 6.10 -9.91 8.84
C TRP A 137 6.63 -8.75 9.65
N ILE A 138 7.95 -8.51 9.60
CA ILE A 138 8.59 -7.35 10.23
C ILE A 138 7.92 -6.05 9.76
N LEU A 139 7.73 -5.88 8.44
CA LEU A 139 7.03 -4.71 7.89
C LEU A 139 5.59 -4.57 8.41
N LYS A 140 4.84 -5.68 8.47
CA LYS A 140 3.47 -5.70 9.03
C LYS A 140 3.43 -5.40 10.53
N LEU A 141 4.47 -5.73 11.27
CA LEU A 141 4.61 -5.43 12.70
C LEU A 141 4.99 -3.97 12.96
N GLY A 142 5.28 -3.18 11.93
CA GLY A 142 5.56 -1.75 12.02
C GLY A 142 7.05 -1.39 11.95
N PHE A 143 7.93 -2.37 11.74
CA PHE A 143 9.33 -2.09 11.47
C PHE A 143 9.47 -1.44 10.10
N SER A 144 10.30 -0.41 10.03
CA SER A 144 10.65 0.24 8.78
C SER A 144 12.14 0.05 8.51
N PRO A 145 12.55 -0.39 7.31
CA PRO A 145 13.94 -0.37 6.92
C PRO A 145 14.40 1.10 6.90
N LEU A 146 15.22 1.45 7.89
CA LEU A 146 15.79 2.79 7.98
C LEU A 146 17.19 2.74 7.37
N GLU A 147 17.37 3.40 6.24
CA GLU A 147 18.71 3.67 5.73
C GLU A 147 19.33 4.80 6.52
N TYR A 148 20.56 4.59 7.00
CA TYR A 148 21.33 5.64 7.66
C TYR A 148 21.63 6.76 6.67
N LYS A 149 20.94 7.90 6.81
CA LYS A 149 21.29 9.13 6.10
C LYS A 149 22.18 9.97 7.02
N LYS A 150 23.37 10.34 6.54
CA LYS A 150 24.42 11.14 7.23
C LYS A 150 23.95 12.50 7.81
N SER A 151 22.67 12.84 7.74
CA SER A 151 22.09 14.02 8.39
C SER A 151 21.81 13.83 9.88
N LEU A 152 21.95 12.61 10.42
CA LEU A 152 21.90 12.37 11.86
C LEU A 152 23.31 12.61 12.43
N TYR A 153 23.58 13.82 12.91
CA TYR A 153 24.78 14.10 13.68
C TYR A 153 24.67 13.34 15.00
N PHE A 154 25.41 12.22 15.12
CA PHE A 154 25.75 11.69 16.42
C PHE A 154 26.66 12.71 17.09
N ASP A 155 26.20 13.32 18.17
CA ASP A 155 27.01 14.26 18.92
C ASP A 155 28.29 13.53 19.37
N GLY A 156 29.42 13.93 18.81
CA GLY A 156 30.72 13.30 19.08
C GLY A 156 31.17 13.48 20.52
N HIS A 157 30.44 14.27 21.32
CA HIS A 157 30.72 14.55 22.71
C HIS A 157 30.72 13.29 23.61
N GLU A 158 30.02 12.21 23.23
CA GLU A 158 30.03 10.95 23.98
C GLU A 158 31.16 9.98 23.58
N ARG A 159 31.94 10.28 22.53
CA ARG A 159 33.04 9.38 22.13
C ARG A 159 34.14 9.36 23.20
N PRO A 160 34.70 8.18 23.53
CA PRO A 160 35.64 8.04 24.64
C PRO A 160 36.90 8.92 24.47
N ASP A 161 37.41 9.05 23.25
CA ASP A 161 38.56 9.90 22.91
C ASP A 161 38.28 11.39 23.14
N VAL A 162 37.07 11.84 22.81
CA VAL A 162 36.64 13.24 23.01
C VAL A 162 36.47 13.54 24.50
N VAL A 163 35.90 12.60 25.26
CA VAL A 163 35.74 12.72 26.72
C VAL A 163 37.10 12.78 27.42
N GLU A 164 38.05 11.94 27.02
CA GLU A 164 39.42 11.94 27.54
C GLU A 164 40.14 13.26 27.24
N SER A 165 40.05 13.75 26.00
CA SER A 165 40.63 15.04 25.62
C SER A 165 40.04 16.20 26.42
N ARG A 166 38.73 16.19 26.68
CA ARG A 166 38.07 17.24 27.48
C ARG A 166 38.51 17.21 28.94
N LYS A 167 38.62 16.03 29.55
CA LYS A 167 39.13 15.88 30.93
C LYS A 167 40.54 16.44 31.04
N LYS A 168 41.41 16.03 30.12
CA LYS A 168 42.79 16.51 30.05
C LYS A 168 42.88 18.03 29.95
N TYR A 169 42.05 18.65 29.09
CA TYR A 169 42.02 20.10 28.96
C TYR A 169 41.60 20.82 30.25
N VAL A 170 40.61 20.29 30.98
CA VAL A 170 40.17 20.86 32.27
C VAL A 170 41.26 20.73 33.33
N ASP A 171 41.95 19.59 33.37
CA ASP A 171 43.06 19.36 34.30
C ASP A 171 44.22 20.32 34.01
N ASP A 172 44.61 20.47 32.74
CA ASP A 172 45.66 21.39 32.30
C ASP A 172 45.30 22.85 32.64
N TYR A 173 44.04 23.27 32.41
CA TYR A 173 43.57 24.63 32.70
C TYR A 173 43.56 24.97 34.20
N ASN A 174 43.18 24.02 35.05
CA ASN A 174 43.17 24.23 36.51
C ASN A 174 44.57 24.20 37.14
N SER A 175 45.57 23.71 36.40
CA SER A 175 46.98 23.65 36.83
C SER A 175 47.80 24.91 36.49
N LEU A 176 47.20 25.84 35.72
CA LEU A 176 47.70 27.18 35.44
C LEU A 176 47.28 28.18 36.53
#